data_AF-A0A177CYC8-F1
#
_entry.id   AF-A0A177CYC8-F1
#
_cell.length_a   1.000
_cell.length_b   1.000
_cell.length_c   1.000
_cell.angle_alpha   90.00
_cell.angle_beta   90.00
_cell.angle_gamma   90.00
#
_symmetry.space_group_name_H-M   'P 1'
#
loop_
_entity.id
_entity.type
_entity.pdbx_description
1 polymer ?
#
loop_
_entity_poly.entity_id
_entity_poly.type
_entity_poly.pdbx_seq_one_letter_code
_entity_poly.pdbx_strand_id
1 'polypeptide(L)'
;MPSTMADEQTPSLVGQLLRAVGGWTTPSGKGLFMFRMMTFGASCAGICGVSAAFLSSVFYGPIGSIAFAIGSSIGWIAAAIYGWRTSVAHSLIAYDQYPKLMLIHMTRSFRLMGLERVKLDSPEDVANFRYRLVNDLRYKSMLVGAYETAAPLIDLQSLITYKRVARVECSLCLSAPLTLAISRRSAR
;
A
#
# COMPACT_ATOMS: atom_id res chain seq x y z
N MET A 1 0.48 26.40 -48.45
CA MET A 1 1.57 25.44 -48.15
C MET A 1 1.71 25.32 -46.63
N PRO A 2 2.00 24.12 -46.13
CA PRO A 2 1.65 23.55 -44.81
C PRO A 2 2.75 23.89 -43.76
N SER A 3 2.69 23.59 -42.46
CA SER A 3 2.24 22.38 -41.78
C SER A 3 2.01 22.61 -40.26
N THR A 4 0.80 22.29 -39.83
CA THR A 4 0.41 21.57 -38.60
C THR A 4 1.47 21.37 -37.52
N MET A 5 1.25 22.05 -36.39
CA MET A 5 1.61 21.57 -35.07
C MET A 5 0.79 20.32 -34.74
N ALA A 6 1.42 19.16 -34.81
CA ALA A 6 0.94 17.93 -34.19
C ALA A 6 2.18 17.13 -33.80
N ASP A 7 2.78 17.49 -32.67
CA ASP A 7 3.70 16.61 -31.96
C ASP A 7 2.83 15.48 -31.37
N GLU A 8 2.56 14.50 -32.22
CA GLU A 8 1.92 13.24 -31.86
C GLU A 8 2.88 12.53 -30.91
N GLN A 9 2.72 12.76 -29.60
CA GLN A 9 3.35 11.98 -28.53
C GLN A 9 2.91 10.53 -28.69
N THR A 10 3.59 9.81 -29.57
CA THR A 10 3.55 8.36 -29.69
C THR A 10 3.91 7.82 -28.31
N PRO A 11 2.99 7.12 -27.61
CA PRO A 11 3.33 6.54 -26.33
C PRO A 11 4.46 5.57 -26.58
N SER A 12 5.60 5.80 -25.92
CA SER A 12 6.82 5.03 -26.14
C SER A 12 6.51 3.53 -26.14
N LEU A 13 7.15 2.77 -27.03
CA LEU A 13 7.01 1.31 -27.11
C LEU A 13 7.13 0.65 -25.72
N VAL A 14 7.97 1.23 -24.86
CA VAL A 14 8.14 0.89 -23.45
C VAL A 14 6.84 1.11 -22.66
N GLY A 15 6.18 2.26 -22.79
CA GLY A 15 4.88 2.52 -22.19
C GLY A 15 3.78 1.59 -22.71
N GLN A 16 3.81 1.19 -23.99
CA GLN A 16 2.87 0.23 -24.56
C GLN A 16 3.16 -1.21 -24.10
N LEU A 17 4.42 -1.60 -23.99
CA LEU A 17 4.85 -2.90 -23.46
C LEU A 17 4.58 -3.02 -21.95
N LEU A 18 4.83 -1.97 -21.17
CA LEU A 18 4.48 -1.92 -19.74
C LEU A 18 2.95 -1.99 -19.54
N ARG A 19 2.19 -1.40 -20.47
CA ARG A 19 0.73 -1.45 -20.48
C ARG A 19 0.22 -2.85 -20.89
N ALA A 20 0.87 -3.52 -21.84
CA ALA A 20 0.52 -4.86 -22.33
C ALA A 20 0.96 -6.01 -21.41
N VAL A 21 2.12 -5.90 -20.76
CA VAL A 21 2.70 -6.97 -19.93
C VAL A 21 2.18 -6.91 -18.48
N GLY A 22 1.71 -5.75 -17.99
CA GLY A 22 1.42 -5.59 -16.56
C GLY A 22 0.08 -4.94 -16.18
N GLY A 23 -0.74 -4.46 -17.12
CA GLY A 23 -1.93 -3.68 -16.75
C GLY A 23 -1.60 -2.40 -15.97
N TRP A 24 -0.39 -1.87 -16.17
CA TRP A 24 0.25 -0.78 -15.41
C TRP A 24 -0.50 0.56 -15.49
N THR A 25 -1.40 0.74 -16.47
CA THR A 25 -2.12 2.02 -16.65
C THR A 25 -3.51 2.04 -16.04
N THR A 26 -3.93 0.95 -15.39
CA THR A 26 -4.92 1.10 -14.33
C THR A 26 -4.17 1.68 -13.13
N PRO A 27 -4.68 2.71 -12.43
CA PRO A 27 -4.12 3.19 -11.16
C PRO A 27 -4.36 2.16 -10.04
N SER A 28 -3.94 0.92 -10.30
CA SER A 28 -4.02 -0.24 -9.46
C SER A 28 -2.67 -0.36 -8.79
N GLY A 29 -2.61 -0.12 -7.47
CA GLY A 29 -1.34 -0.11 -6.73
C GLY A 29 -0.53 -1.41 -6.79
N LYS A 30 -1.09 -2.49 -7.36
CA LYS A 30 -0.40 -3.78 -7.57
C LYS A 30 0.90 -3.67 -8.38
N GLY A 31 0.93 -2.85 -9.44
CA GLY A 31 2.14 -2.67 -10.26
C GLY A 31 3.23 -1.87 -9.54
N LEU A 32 2.84 -0.81 -8.84
CA LEU A 32 3.74 0.01 -8.04
C LEU A 32 4.32 -0.78 -6.85
N PHE A 33 3.50 -1.61 -6.21
CA PHE A 33 3.92 -2.53 -5.17
C PHE A 33 4.98 -3.51 -5.67
N MET A 34 4.74 -4.14 -6.83
CA MET A 34 5.67 -5.08 -7.43
C MET A 34 7.03 -4.44 -7.73
N PHE A 35 7.03 -3.20 -8.25
CA PHE A 35 8.28 -2.47 -8.50
C PHE A 35 9.01 -2.06 -7.22
N ARG A 36 8.29 -1.63 -6.19
CA ARG A 36 8.87 -1.34 -4.88
C ARG A 36 9.52 -2.58 -4.26
N MET A 37 8.85 -3.71 -4.32
CA MET A 37 9.37 -4.98 -3.80
C MET A 37 10.57 -5.48 -4.62
N MET A 38 10.55 -5.30 -5.93
CA MET A 38 11.65 -5.69 -6.81
C MET A 38 12.91 -4.83 -6.56
N THR A 39 12.75 -3.51 -6.43
CA THR A 39 13.88 -2.59 -6.15
C THR A 39 14.43 -2.77 -4.74
N PHE A 40 13.56 -2.99 -3.75
CA PHE A 40 13.96 -3.35 -2.39
C PHE A 40 14.68 -4.70 -2.33
N GLY A 41 14.15 -5.72 -3.02
CA GLY A 41 14.78 -7.03 -3.12
C GLY A 41 16.15 -6.98 -3.79
N ALA A 42 16.27 -6.23 -4.90
CA ALA A 42 17.52 -6.08 -5.64
C ALA A 42 18.61 -5.38 -4.83
N SER A 43 18.25 -4.31 -4.10
CA SER A 43 19.19 -3.59 -3.25
C SER A 43 19.68 -4.47 -2.09
N CYS A 44 18.78 -5.20 -1.42
CA CYS A 44 19.15 -6.13 -0.34
C CYS A 44 20.03 -7.28 -0.85
N ALA A 45 19.66 -7.88 -1.98
CA ALA A 45 20.45 -8.93 -2.63
C ALA A 45 21.84 -8.44 -3.04
N GLY A 46 21.95 -7.21 -3.56
CA GLY A 46 23.23 -6.60 -3.90
C GLY A 46 24.12 -6.42 -2.67
N ILE A 47 23.60 -5.85 -1.59
CA ILE A 47 24.35 -5.60 -0.35
C ILE A 47 24.79 -6.91 0.30
N CYS A 48 23.88 -7.89 0.42
CA CYS A 48 24.18 -9.20 0.97
C CYS A 48 25.16 -10.01 0.09
N GLY A 49 25.03 -9.91 -1.23
CA GLY A 49 25.94 -10.55 -2.18
C GLY A 49 27.35 -9.95 -2.11
N VAL A 50 27.46 -8.62 -2.14
CA VAL A 50 28.75 -7.92 -2.06
C VAL A 50 29.44 -8.18 -0.72
N SER A 51 28.71 -8.10 0.39
CA SER A 51 29.28 -8.42 1.72
C SER A 51 29.75 -9.88 1.80
N ALA A 52 28.97 -10.84 1.30
CA ALA A 52 29.38 -12.25 1.26
C ALA A 52 30.62 -12.48 0.37
N ALA A 53 30.72 -11.77 -0.77
CA ALA A 53 31.87 -11.83 -1.66
C ALA A 53 33.14 -11.22 -1.04
N PHE A 54 33.00 -10.13 -0.28
CA PHE A 54 34.11 -9.55 0.46
C PHE A 54 34.60 -10.49 1.57
N LEU A 55 33.71 -11.09 2.34
CA LEU A 55 34.11 -12.05 3.38
C LEU A 55 34.80 -13.27 2.77
N SER A 56 34.24 -13.86 1.70
CA SER A 56 34.84 -15.05 1.10
C SER A 56 36.19 -14.80 0.43
N SER A 57 36.39 -13.61 -0.15
CA SER A 57 37.69 -13.27 -0.75
C SER A 57 38.80 -13.11 0.29
N VAL A 58 38.46 -12.65 1.50
CA VAL A 58 39.41 -12.54 2.63
C VAL A 58 39.79 -13.91 3.20
N PHE A 59 38.83 -14.85 3.33
CA PHE A 59 39.06 -16.12 4.01
C PHE A 59 39.42 -17.30 3.09
N TYR A 60 38.87 -17.34 1.87
CA TYR A 60 38.92 -18.53 1.00
C TYR A 60 39.45 -18.24 -0.42
N GLY A 61 39.90 -17.02 -0.74
CA GLY A 61 40.49 -16.68 -2.03
C GLY A 61 39.48 -16.60 -3.19
N PRO A 62 39.73 -17.19 -4.38
CA PRO A 62 39.00 -16.92 -5.65
C PRO A 62 37.54 -17.38 -5.72
N ILE A 63 36.91 -17.73 -4.60
CA ILE A 63 35.53 -18.24 -4.48
C ILE A 63 34.50 -17.09 -4.36
N GLY A 64 34.93 -15.83 -4.56
CA GLY A 64 34.11 -14.62 -4.42
C GLY A 64 32.78 -14.64 -5.18
N SER A 65 32.76 -15.17 -6.41
CA SER A 65 31.55 -15.23 -7.26
C SER A 65 30.49 -16.20 -6.75
N ILE A 66 30.90 -17.34 -6.20
CA ILE A 66 29.99 -18.35 -5.63
C ILE A 66 29.38 -17.80 -4.34
N ALA A 67 30.20 -17.17 -3.49
CA ALA A 67 29.73 -16.51 -2.29
C ALA A 67 28.77 -15.35 -2.60
N PHE A 68 29.03 -14.58 -3.66
CA PHE A 68 28.10 -13.55 -4.15
C PHE A 68 26.75 -14.15 -4.53
N ALA A 69 26.75 -15.23 -5.31
CA ALA A 69 25.51 -15.88 -5.76
C ALA A 69 24.68 -16.42 -4.59
N ILE A 70 25.32 -17.05 -3.61
CA ILE A 70 24.65 -17.57 -2.42
C ILE A 70 24.15 -16.42 -1.53
N GLY A 71 25.01 -15.43 -1.25
CA GLY A 71 24.66 -14.29 -0.40
C GLY A 71 23.54 -13.43 -0.97
N SER A 72 23.57 -13.17 -2.28
CA SER A 72 22.52 -12.41 -2.97
C SER A 72 21.18 -13.17 -3.01
N SER A 73 21.20 -14.49 -3.22
CA SER A 73 19.99 -15.32 -3.19
C SER A 73 19.33 -15.33 -1.82
N ILE A 74 20.13 -15.51 -0.75
CA ILE A 74 19.62 -15.48 0.63
C ILE A 74 19.08 -14.08 0.96
N GLY A 75 19.80 -13.02 0.57
CA GLY A 75 19.35 -11.64 0.76
C GLY A 75 18.03 -11.36 0.05
N TRP A 76 17.87 -11.83 -1.19
CA TRP A 76 16.62 -11.70 -1.92
C TRP A 76 15.44 -12.42 -1.25
N ILE A 77 15.66 -13.67 -0.82
CA ILE A 77 14.62 -14.47 -0.14
C ILE A 77 14.21 -13.81 1.18
N ALA A 78 15.19 -13.35 1.97
CA ALA A 78 14.93 -12.65 3.22
C ALA A 78 14.14 -11.35 2.99
N ALA A 79 14.52 -10.56 1.98
CA ALA A 79 13.80 -9.34 1.60
C ALA A 79 12.37 -9.63 1.16
N ALA A 80 12.15 -10.70 0.37
CA ALA A 80 10.83 -11.10 -0.08
C ALA A 80 9.93 -11.54 1.10
N ILE A 81 10.47 -12.34 2.03
CA ILE A 81 9.73 -12.78 3.22
C ILE A 81 9.41 -11.57 4.11
N TYR A 82 10.38 -10.70 4.35
CA TYR A 82 10.19 -9.52 5.18
C TYR A 82 9.14 -8.58 4.57
N GLY A 83 9.28 -8.26 3.29
CA GLY A 83 8.34 -7.41 2.59
C GLY A 83 6.93 -8.01 2.50
N TRP A 84 6.80 -9.34 2.38
CA TRP A 84 5.50 -10.00 2.49
C TRP A 84 4.88 -9.80 3.88
N ARG A 85 5.65 -10.04 4.95
CA ARG A 85 5.15 -9.93 6.33
C ARG A 85 4.74 -8.51 6.68
N THR A 86 5.52 -7.51 6.26
CA THR A 86 5.17 -6.10 6.49
C THR A 86 3.89 -5.73 5.73
N SER A 87 3.75 -6.15 4.47
CA SER A 87 2.54 -5.88 3.67
C SER A 87 1.29 -6.53 4.27
N VAL A 88 1.41 -7.76 4.81
CA VAL A 88 0.34 -8.41 5.56
C VAL A 88 -0.01 -7.64 6.84
N ALA A 89 0.99 -7.16 7.59
CA ALA A 89 0.74 -6.38 8.80
C ALA A 89 0.03 -5.06 8.49
N HIS A 90 0.50 -4.31 7.49
CA HIS A 90 -0.12 -3.05 7.06
C HIS A 90 -1.56 -3.24 6.58
N SER A 91 -1.81 -4.28 5.78
CA SER A 91 -3.15 -4.60 5.30
C SER A 91 -4.11 -5.04 6.41
N LEU A 92 -3.63 -5.77 7.43
CA LEU A 92 -4.43 -6.10 8.62
C LEU A 92 -4.76 -4.86 9.46
N ILE A 93 -3.81 -3.95 9.65
CA ILE A 93 -4.06 -2.68 10.35
C ILE A 93 -5.11 -1.84 9.61
N ALA A 94 -5.00 -1.75 8.28
CA ALA A 94 -5.98 -1.06 7.45
C ALA A 94 -7.37 -1.70 7.49
N TYR A 95 -7.42 -3.03 7.57
CA TYR A 95 -8.67 -3.77 7.77
C TYR A 95 -9.30 -3.48 9.13
N ASP A 96 -8.50 -3.44 10.20
CA ASP A 96 -8.98 -3.14 11.55
C ASP A 96 -9.55 -1.70 11.65
N GLN A 97 -9.02 -0.75 10.87
CA GLN A 97 -9.52 0.63 10.81
C GLN A 97 -10.74 0.80 9.89
N TYR A 98 -10.75 0.18 8.71
CA TYR A 98 -11.78 0.36 7.68
C TYR A 98 -12.26 -0.97 7.07
N PRO A 99 -12.95 -1.83 7.86
CA PRO A 99 -13.25 -3.20 7.46
C PRO A 99 -14.24 -3.28 6.28
N LYS A 100 -15.25 -2.40 6.25
CA LYS A 100 -16.24 -2.34 5.16
C LYS A 100 -15.61 -1.89 3.84
N LEU A 101 -14.73 -0.88 3.89
CA LEU A 101 -14.04 -0.38 2.71
C LEU A 101 -13.13 -1.48 2.14
N MET A 102 -12.39 -2.18 3.00
CA MET A 102 -11.53 -3.27 2.56
C MET A 102 -12.28 -4.43 1.94
N LEU A 103 -13.44 -4.79 2.50
CA LEU A 103 -14.31 -5.81 1.91
C LEU A 103 -14.73 -5.46 0.48
N ILE A 104 -15.14 -4.20 0.23
CA ILE A 104 -15.56 -3.75 -1.11
C ILE A 104 -14.40 -3.91 -2.12
N HIS A 105 -13.19 -3.50 -1.75
CA HIS A 105 -12.01 -3.64 -2.61
C HIS A 105 -11.64 -5.11 -2.86
N MET A 106 -11.84 -5.98 -1.86
CA MET A 106 -11.58 -7.41 -1.98
C MET A 106 -12.61 -8.08 -2.89
N THR A 107 -13.90 -7.80 -2.73
CA THR A 107 -14.97 -8.30 -3.61
C THR A 107 -14.80 -7.80 -5.04
N ARG A 108 -14.39 -6.53 -5.23
CA ARG A 108 -14.11 -5.97 -6.56
C ARG A 108 -12.93 -6.66 -7.23
N SER A 109 -11.87 -6.95 -6.47
CA SER A 109 -10.64 -7.57 -6.99
C SER A 109 -10.77 -9.07 -7.23
N PHE A 110 -11.61 -9.76 -6.45
CA PHE A 110 -11.71 -11.22 -6.42
C PHE A 110 -13.16 -11.71 -6.53
N ARG A 111 -13.84 -11.29 -7.60
CA ARG A 111 -15.27 -11.58 -7.85
C ARG A 111 -15.61 -13.08 -7.86
N LEU A 112 -14.66 -13.94 -8.24
CA LEU A 112 -14.89 -15.38 -8.41
C LEU A 112 -14.93 -16.17 -7.09
N MET A 113 -14.63 -15.56 -5.95
CA MET A 113 -14.48 -16.29 -4.68
C MET A 113 -15.69 -16.20 -3.74
N GLY A 114 -16.79 -15.60 -4.18
CA GLY A 114 -18.05 -15.59 -3.43
C GLY A 114 -18.06 -14.68 -2.18
N LEU A 115 -17.13 -13.72 -2.08
CA LEU A 115 -17.06 -12.77 -0.97
C LEU A 115 -18.26 -11.83 -0.88
N GLU A 116 -19.07 -11.73 -1.94
CA GLU A 116 -20.31 -10.95 -1.98
C GLU A 116 -21.36 -11.43 -0.95
N ARG A 117 -21.24 -12.68 -0.47
CA ARG A 117 -22.12 -13.25 0.56
C ARG A 117 -21.72 -12.85 1.99
N VAL A 118 -20.52 -12.29 2.17
CA VAL A 118 -20.01 -11.91 3.49
C VAL A 118 -20.52 -10.51 3.83
N LYS A 119 -21.43 -10.42 4.79
CA LYS A 119 -21.91 -9.14 5.33
C LYS A 119 -21.19 -8.83 6.65
N LEU A 120 -20.75 -7.58 6.82
CA LEU A 120 -20.13 -7.07 8.05
C LEU A 120 -21.12 -6.13 8.74
N ASP A 121 -22.24 -6.68 9.18
CA ASP A 121 -23.30 -5.92 9.84
C ASP A 121 -23.14 -5.92 11.37
N SER A 122 -22.65 -7.03 11.96
CA SER A 122 -22.38 -7.18 13.39
C SER A 122 -20.87 -7.12 13.70
N PRO A 123 -20.45 -6.57 14.88
CA PRO A 123 -19.05 -6.61 15.32
C PRO A 123 -18.50 -8.04 15.47
N GLU A 124 -19.34 -9.02 15.80
CA GLU A 124 -18.94 -10.44 15.91
C GLU A 124 -18.55 -11.02 14.54
N ASP A 125 -19.27 -10.63 13.48
CA ASP A 125 -18.99 -11.07 12.11
C ASP A 125 -17.65 -10.51 11.61
N VAL A 126 -17.31 -9.27 12.00
CA VAL A 126 -16.02 -8.65 11.70
C VAL A 126 -14.89 -9.45 12.35
N ALA A 127 -15.04 -9.82 13.63
CA ALA A 127 -14.04 -10.60 14.35
C ALA A 127 -13.88 -12.01 13.77
N ASN A 128 -14.99 -12.69 13.43
CA ASN A 128 -14.99 -14.02 12.81
C ASN A 128 -14.36 -14.00 11.41
N PHE A 129 -14.58 -12.94 10.63
CA PHE A 129 -13.93 -12.80 9.33
C PHE A 129 -12.45 -12.46 9.47
N ARG A 130 -12.08 -11.60 10.41
CA ARG A 130 -10.69 -11.31 10.75
C ARG A 130 -9.91 -12.57 11.15
N TYR A 131 -10.51 -13.46 11.94
CA TYR A 131 -9.90 -14.74 12.30
C TYR A 131 -9.58 -15.59 11.05
N ARG A 132 -10.50 -15.64 10.08
CA ARG A 132 -10.27 -16.33 8.80
C ARG A 132 -9.16 -15.67 7.98
N LEU A 133 -9.14 -14.34 7.95
CA LEU A 133 -8.06 -13.54 7.32
C LEU A 133 -6.68 -13.86 7.89
N VAL A 134 -6.56 -14.03 9.21
CA VAL A 134 -5.27 -14.27 9.87
C VAL A 134 -4.84 -15.72 9.78
N ASN A 135 -5.77 -16.67 9.72
CA ASN A 135 -5.41 -18.10 9.69
C ASN A 135 -5.19 -18.66 8.29
N ASP A 136 -5.84 -18.10 7.27
CA ASP A 136 -5.79 -18.66 5.93
C ASP A 136 -4.93 -17.79 4.99
N LEU A 137 -3.94 -18.43 4.37
CA LEU A 137 -3.00 -17.81 3.45
C LEU A 137 -3.70 -17.23 2.21
N ARG A 138 -4.79 -17.86 1.75
CA ARG A 138 -5.58 -17.38 0.62
C ARG A 138 -6.19 -16.02 0.92
N TYR A 139 -6.85 -15.89 2.07
CA TYR A 139 -7.45 -14.63 2.46
C TYR A 139 -6.39 -13.56 2.75
N LYS A 140 -5.21 -13.92 3.28
CA LYS A 140 -4.08 -12.98 3.43
C LYS A 140 -3.64 -12.38 2.10
N SER A 141 -3.46 -13.21 1.07
CA SER A 141 -2.99 -12.72 -0.22
C SER A 141 -4.04 -11.86 -0.92
N MET A 142 -5.31 -12.19 -0.77
CA MET A 142 -6.41 -11.34 -1.23
C MET A 142 -6.45 -10.01 -0.50
N LEU A 143 -6.23 -10.03 0.82
CA LEU A 143 -6.23 -8.83 1.64
C LEU A 143 -5.08 -7.90 1.25
N VAL A 144 -3.86 -8.42 1.10
CA VAL A 144 -2.71 -7.64 0.62
C VAL A 144 -3.01 -7.07 -0.78
N GLY A 145 -3.53 -7.90 -1.69
CA GLY A 145 -3.89 -7.46 -3.03
C GLY A 145 -5.00 -6.38 -3.06
N ALA A 146 -5.95 -6.44 -2.13
CA ALA A 146 -6.99 -5.44 -1.97
C ALA A 146 -6.43 -4.15 -1.36
N TYR A 147 -5.56 -4.26 -0.34
CA TYR A 147 -4.89 -3.14 0.31
C TYR A 147 -4.07 -2.32 -0.68
N GLU A 148 -3.30 -2.94 -1.57
CA GLU A 148 -2.54 -2.19 -2.58
C GLU A 148 -3.44 -1.38 -3.52
N THR A 149 -4.67 -1.82 -3.77
CA THR A 149 -5.64 -1.03 -4.56
C THR A 149 -6.34 0.06 -3.74
N ALA A 150 -6.39 -0.10 -2.41
CA ALA A 150 -7.08 0.80 -1.50
C ALA A 150 -6.14 1.82 -0.83
N ALA A 151 -4.82 1.57 -0.82
CA ALA A 151 -3.81 2.46 -0.25
C ALA A 151 -3.97 3.94 -0.64
N PRO A 152 -4.16 4.31 -1.93
CA PRO A 152 -4.39 5.70 -2.29
C PRO A 152 -5.72 6.27 -1.76
N LEU A 153 -6.74 5.43 -1.58
CA LEU A 153 -8.03 5.84 -1.01
C LEU A 153 -7.96 6.03 0.50
N ILE A 154 -7.18 5.21 1.21
CA ILE A 154 -7.00 5.31 2.67
C ILE A 154 -6.29 6.63 3.02
N ASP A 155 -5.26 7.00 2.25
CA ASP A 155 -4.60 8.30 2.40
C ASP A 155 -5.55 9.47 2.13
N LEU A 156 -6.39 9.38 1.10
CA LEU A 156 -7.40 10.41 0.85
C LEU A 156 -8.46 10.48 1.95
N GLN A 157 -8.90 9.35 2.48
CA GLN A 157 -9.94 9.31 3.50
C GLN A 157 -9.45 9.87 4.83
N SER A 158 -8.20 9.62 5.20
CA SER A 158 -7.57 10.24 6.37
C SER A 158 -7.44 11.76 6.19
N LEU A 159 -7.04 12.25 5.01
CA LEU A 159 -6.98 13.68 4.69
C LEU A 159 -8.35 14.36 4.67
N ILE A 160 -9.38 13.71 4.14
CA ILE A 160 -10.75 14.23 4.14
C ILE A 160 -11.30 14.29 5.56
N THR A 161 -11.02 13.27 6.38
CA THR A 161 -11.43 13.23 7.79
C THR A 161 -10.73 14.35 8.56
N TYR A 162 -9.43 14.52 8.36
CA TYR A 162 -8.67 15.63 8.94
C TYR A 162 -9.22 16.99 8.49
N LYS A 163 -9.47 17.20 7.19
CA LYS A 163 -10.10 18.43 6.69
C LYS A 163 -11.51 18.65 7.24
N ARG A 164 -12.29 17.58 7.48
CA ARG A 164 -13.63 17.69 8.09
C ARG A 164 -13.53 18.05 9.57
N VAL A 165 -12.64 17.42 10.32
CA VAL A 165 -12.38 17.73 11.74
C VAL A 165 -11.87 19.16 11.87
N ALA A 166 -10.87 19.55 11.08
CA ALA A 166 -10.35 20.92 11.05
C ALA A 166 -11.42 21.95 10.63
N ARG A 167 -12.33 21.59 9.70
CA ARG A 167 -13.46 22.45 9.33
C ARG A 167 -14.48 22.55 10.46
N VAL A 168 -14.73 21.48 11.21
CA VAL A 168 -15.62 21.48 12.38
C VAL A 168 -15.02 22.30 13.52
N GLU A 169 -13.72 22.16 13.82
CA GLU A 169 -13.03 23.00 14.81
C GLU A 169 -13.01 24.48 14.40
N CYS A 170 -12.80 24.79 13.12
CA CYS A 170 -12.85 26.16 12.61
C CYS A 170 -14.29 26.73 12.62
N SER A 171 -15.31 25.88 12.37
CA SER A 171 -16.72 26.26 12.52
C SER A 171 -17.09 26.47 13.99
N LEU A 172 -16.57 25.67 14.93
CA LEU A 172 -16.77 25.86 16.37
C LEU A 172 -16.09 27.13 16.89
N CYS A 173 -14.92 27.51 16.36
CA CYS A 173 -14.29 28.80 16.65
C CYS A 173 -15.09 29.98 16.05
N LEU A 174 -15.72 29.82 14.89
CA LEU A 174 -16.54 30.86 14.25
C LEU A 174 -17.97 30.92 14.80
N SER A 175 -18.44 29.83 15.41
CA SER A 175 -19.71 29.72 16.14
C SER A 175 -19.53 29.71 17.66
N ALA A 176 -18.46 30.34 18.17
CA ALA A 176 -18.42 30.87 19.51
C ALA A 176 -18.83 32.36 19.47
N PRO A 177 -20.09 32.71 19.16
CA PRO A 177 -20.51 34.09 19.13
C PRO A 177 -20.60 34.59 20.57
N LEU A 178 -20.09 35.80 20.80
CA LEU A 178 -20.90 36.86 21.40
C LEU A 178 -21.55 36.60 22.77
N THR A 179 -21.04 35.71 23.63
CA THR A 179 -21.61 35.49 24.98
C THR A 179 -20.77 36.12 26.11
N LEU A 180 -19.69 36.83 25.75
CA LEU A 180 -18.78 37.50 26.71
C LEU A 180 -18.80 39.03 26.62
N ALA A 181 -19.80 39.62 25.97
CA ALA A 181 -19.95 41.08 25.85
C ALA A 181 -21.19 41.66 26.57
N ILE A 182 -22.09 40.84 27.14
CA ILE A 182 -23.30 41.28 27.88
C ILE A 182 -23.20 40.96 29.39
N SER A 183 -21.99 40.88 29.94
CA SER A 183 -21.77 40.77 31.40
C SER A 183 -20.78 41.83 31.90
N ARG A 184 -20.94 43.08 31.43
CA ARG A 184 -20.32 44.28 32.00
C ARG A 184 -21.29 45.47 32.01
N ARG A 185 -22.56 45.20 32.35
CA ARG A 185 -23.59 46.23 32.60
C ARG A 185 -24.54 45.79 33.73
N SER A 186 -23.99 45.30 34.84
CA SER A 186 -24.71 45.18 36.11
C SER A 186 -23.72 44.94 37.26
N ALA A 187 -22.79 45.87 37.44
CA ALA A 187 -22.05 46.06 38.68
C ALA A 187 -21.36 47.42 38.61
N ARG A 188 -22.06 48.44 39.14
CA ARG A 188 -21.75 49.87 39.25
C ARG A 188 -22.17 50.74 38.08
#